data_AF-A0A4Y2V465-F1
#
_entry.id   AF-A0A4Y2V465-F1
#
_cell.length_a   1.000
_cell.length_b   1.000
_cell.length_c   1.000
_cell.angle_alpha   90.00
_cell.angle_beta   90.00
_cell.angle_gamma   90.00
#
_symmetry.space_group_name_H-M   'P 1'
#
loop_
_entity.id
_entity.type
_entity.pdbx_description
1 polymer ?
#
loop_
_entity_poly.entity_id
_entity_poly.type
_entity_poly.pdbx_seq_one_letter_code
_entity_poly.pdbx_strand_id
1 'polypeptide(L)'
;MVARCVLCTETHDSRVCPMKNKDNFTPKCANCGRAHTASFRGCPNFPKLKKTIPGQSYAAALKGNNKTSATTERPTITNGKQKTPTINLNTEIIQEIPNPNELTDLFQLLKQVKKIMDRIPNIKEVLKKIENTKSVTMKLFILAEALPQD
;
A
#
# COMPACT_ATOMS: atom_id res chain seq x y z
N MET A 1 -23.84 -15.47 14.74
CA MET A 1 -22.37 -15.42 14.91
C MET A 1 -22.03 -14.04 15.45
N VAL A 2 -21.41 -13.96 16.64
CA VAL A 2 -21.03 -12.66 17.24
C VAL A 2 -19.69 -12.23 16.65
N ALA A 3 -19.60 -11.00 16.16
CA ALA A 3 -18.35 -10.45 15.65
C ALA A 3 -17.33 -10.31 16.81
N ARG A 4 -16.09 -10.74 16.57
CA ARG A 4 -14.98 -10.62 17.54
C ARG A 4 -13.98 -9.59 17.05
N CYS A 5 -13.37 -8.88 17.98
CA CYS A 5 -12.33 -7.90 17.71
C CYS A 5 -11.07 -8.58 17.15
N VAL A 6 -10.52 -8.05 16.05
CA VAL A 6 -9.32 -8.62 15.40
C VAL A 6 -8.03 -8.34 16.18
N LEU A 7 -8.07 -7.45 17.18
CA LEU A 7 -6.91 -7.08 17.99
C LEU A 7 -6.83 -7.91 19.28
N CYS A 8 -7.93 -7.98 20.04
CA CYS A 8 -7.95 -8.58 21.38
C CYS A 8 -8.89 -9.79 21.53
N THR A 9 -9.58 -10.19 20.47
CA THR A 9 -10.49 -11.37 20.42
C THR A 9 -11.78 -11.28 21.27
N GLU A 10 -11.97 -10.18 21.98
CA GLU A 10 -13.19 -9.90 22.76
C GLU A 10 -14.40 -9.56 21.87
N THR A 11 -15.60 -9.61 22.45
CA THR A 11 -16.88 -9.39 21.77
C THR A 11 -17.19 -7.90 21.59
N HIS A 12 -16.47 -7.24 20.67
CA HIS A 12 -16.76 -5.88 20.23
C HIS A 12 -16.26 -5.61 18.80
N ASP A 13 -16.72 -4.52 18.18
CA ASP A 13 -16.18 -4.04 16.91
C ASP A 13 -14.74 -3.51 17.13
N SER A 14 -13.82 -3.92 16.26
CA SER A 14 -12.41 -3.50 16.30
C SER A 14 -12.21 -1.98 16.31
N ARG A 15 -13.20 -1.20 15.84
CA ARG A 15 -13.20 0.27 15.88
C ARG A 15 -13.25 0.83 17.30
N VAL A 16 -13.97 0.17 18.21
CA VAL A 16 -14.17 0.57 19.61
C VAL A 16 -13.26 -0.18 20.58
N CYS A 17 -12.22 -0.85 20.06
CA CYS A 17 -11.33 -1.65 20.88
C CYS A 17 -10.55 -0.77 21.88
N PRO A 18 -10.61 -1.04 23.19
CA PRO A 18 -9.88 -0.28 24.22
C PRO A 18 -8.36 -0.48 24.17
N MET A 19 -7.89 -1.44 23.37
CA MET A 19 -6.47 -1.72 23.15
C MET A 19 -5.93 -1.08 21.87
N LYS A 20 -6.78 -0.36 21.12
CA LYS A 20 -6.36 0.39 19.93
C LYS A 20 -5.39 1.50 20.35
N ASN A 21 -4.24 1.59 19.69
CA ASN A 21 -3.17 2.57 19.93
C ASN A 21 -2.45 2.48 21.29
N LYS A 22 -2.47 1.32 21.97
CA LYS A 22 -1.64 1.10 23.16
C LYS A 22 -0.31 0.47 22.75
N ASP A 23 0.80 1.14 23.05
CA ASP A 23 2.15 0.71 22.66
C ASP A 23 2.60 -0.61 23.32
N ASN A 24 1.97 -0.98 24.44
CA ASN A 24 2.29 -2.20 25.21
C ASN A 24 1.28 -3.34 24.99
N PHE A 25 0.51 -3.32 23.91
CA PHE A 25 -0.47 -4.36 23.62
C PHE A 25 0.05 -5.39 22.62
N THR A 26 0.18 -6.64 23.04
CA THR A 26 0.41 -7.76 22.13
C THR A 26 -0.93 -8.28 21.59
N PRO A 27 -1.18 -8.22 20.27
CA PRO A 27 -2.42 -8.70 19.69
C PRO A 27 -2.61 -10.20 19.87
N LYS A 28 -3.87 -10.61 20.04
CA LYS A 28 -4.27 -12.01 20.10
C LYS A 28 -4.83 -12.45 18.75
N CYS A 29 -4.41 -13.62 18.30
CA CYS A 29 -4.80 -14.16 17.00
C CYS A 29 -6.27 -14.59 17.01
N ALA A 30 -7.10 -14.03 16.15
CA ALA A 30 -8.51 -14.43 16.03
C ALA A 30 -8.71 -15.90 15.60
N ASN A 31 -7.68 -16.53 15.00
CA ASN A 31 -7.73 -17.91 14.52
C ASN A 31 -7.24 -18.94 15.54
N CYS A 32 -6.27 -18.60 16.41
CA CYS A 32 -5.67 -19.56 17.35
C CYS A 32 -5.52 -19.07 18.80
N GLY A 33 -5.86 -17.81 19.10
CA GLY A 33 -5.81 -17.22 20.44
C GLY A 33 -4.42 -16.87 20.98
N ARG A 34 -3.33 -17.23 20.29
CA ARG A 34 -1.94 -16.95 20.73
C ARG A 34 -1.53 -15.50 20.46
N ALA A 35 -0.41 -15.09 21.07
CA ALA A 35 0.18 -13.75 20.99
C ALA A 35 0.82 -13.45 19.62
N HIS A 36 -0.02 -13.23 18.61
CA HIS A 36 0.34 -12.73 17.29
C HIS A 36 -0.91 -12.23 16.55
N THR A 37 -0.73 -11.50 15.45
CA THR A 37 -1.85 -11.07 14.59
C THR A 37 -2.38 -12.24 13.74
N ALA A 38 -3.65 -12.24 13.36
CA ALA A 38 -4.24 -13.29 12.51
C ALA A 38 -3.52 -13.47 11.15
N SER A 39 -2.80 -12.44 10.68
CA SER A 39 -2.00 -12.46 9.46
C SER A 39 -0.61 -13.11 9.63
N PHE A 40 -0.22 -13.50 10.84
CA PHE A 40 1.07 -14.12 11.12
C PHE A 40 1.20 -15.49 10.44
N ARG A 41 2.18 -15.60 9.53
CA ARG A 41 2.39 -16.80 8.70
C ARG A 41 2.83 -18.04 9.48
N GLY A 42 3.37 -17.86 10.69
CA GLY A 42 3.71 -18.96 11.61
C GLY A 42 2.54 -19.45 12.47
N CYS A 43 1.33 -18.92 12.28
CA CYS A 43 0.16 -19.41 13.01
C CYS A 43 -0.15 -20.86 12.59
N PRO A 44 -0.37 -21.80 13.54
CA PRO A 44 -0.74 -23.18 13.21
C PRO A 44 -2.06 -23.27 12.45
N ASN A 45 -2.95 -22.29 12.66
CA ASN A 45 -4.25 -22.18 12.00
C ASN A 45 -4.24 -21.23 10.80
N PHE A 46 -3.06 -20.85 10.30
CA PHE A 46 -2.97 -20.01 9.10
C PHE A 46 -3.55 -20.77 7.89
N PRO A 47 -4.52 -20.21 7.14
CA PRO A 47 -5.11 -20.89 5.98
C PRO A 47 -4.04 -21.27 4.96
N LYS A 48 -3.88 -22.57 4.72
CA LYS A 48 -3.02 -23.08 3.65
C LYS A 48 -3.78 -22.98 2.34
N LEU A 49 -3.30 -22.14 1.43
CA LEU A 49 -3.84 -22.07 0.08
C LEU A 49 -3.62 -23.42 -0.60
N LYS A 50 -4.69 -24.02 -1.12
CA LYS A 50 -4.58 -25.17 -2.01
C LYS A 50 -3.90 -24.71 -3.30
N LYS A 51 -3.05 -25.56 -3.88
CA LYS A 51 -2.44 -25.27 -5.19
C LYS A 51 -3.57 -25.06 -6.20
N THR A 52 -3.61 -23.89 -6.82
CA THR A 52 -4.54 -23.60 -7.91
C THR A 52 -4.05 -24.30 -9.18
N ILE A 53 -4.98 -24.79 -9.99
CA ILE A 53 -4.65 -25.33 -11.31
C ILE A 53 -4.13 -24.16 -12.17
N PRO A 54 -2.93 -24.27 -12.78
CA PRO A 54 -2.41 -23.24 -13.68
C PRO A 54 -3.42 -22.93 -14.79
N GLY A 55 -3.68 -21.64 -15.04
CA GLY A 55 -4.63 -21.20 -16.07
C GLY A 55 -6.09 -21.05 -15.60
N GLN A 56 -6.44 -21.45 -14.37
CA GLN A 56 -7.78 -21.25 -13.85
C GLN A 56 -7.85 -20.03 -12.93
N SER A 57 -8.46 -18.96 -13.43
CA SER A 57 -8.75 -17.78 -12.60
C SER A 57 -9.88 -18.07 -11.61
N TYR A 58 -9.93 -17.31 -10.52
CA TYR A 58 -11.04 -17.37 -9.56
C TYR A 58 -12.41 -17.19 -10.25
N ALA A 59 -12.49 -16.27 -11.21
CA ALA A 59 -13.72 -16.04 -11.99
C ALA A 59 -14.11 -17.24 -12.86
N ALA A 60 -13.14 -17.97 -13.42
CA ALA A 60 -13.40 -19.17 -14.21
C ALA A 60 -13.93 -20.32 -13.34
N ALA A 61 -13.44 -20.47 -12.10
CA ALA A 61 -13.89 -21.49 -11.16
C ALA A 61 -15.36 -21.30 -10.72
N LEU A 62 -15.83 -20.04 -10.60
CA LEU A 62 -17.22 -19.74 -10.21
C LEU A 62 -18.24 -20.06 -11.30
N LYS A 63 -17.84 -20.18 -12.57
CA LYS A 63 -18.77 -20.49 -13.67
C LYS A 63 -19.18 -21.96 -13.76
N GLY A 64 -18.48 -22.87 -13.06
CA GLY A 64 -18.64 -24.32 -13.22
C GLY A 64 -19.76 -24.98 -12.40
N ASN A 65 -20.26 -24.36 -11.33
CA ASN A 65 -21.08 -25.05 -10.32
C ASN A 65 -22.49 -24.46 -10.13
N ASN A 66 -23.17 -24.06 -11.20
CA ASN A 66 -24.58 -23.65 -11.12
C ASN A 66 -25.52 -24.85 -11.29
N LYS A 67 -25.61 -25.71 -10.26
CA LYS A 67 -26.78 -26.57 -10.01
C LYS A 67 -27.05 -26.71 -8.51
N THR A 68 -27.45 -25.64 -7.85
CA THR A 68 -28.52 -25.69 -6.82
C THR A 68 -29.05 -24.27 -6.63
N SER A 69 -30.28 -24.05 -7.08
CA SER A 69 -31.03 -22.83 -6.79
C SER A 69 -31.41 -22.85 -5.31
N ALA A 70 -30.77 -22.00 -4.51
CA ALA A 70 -31.35 -21.51 -3.27
C ALA A 70 -31.82 -20.08 -3.53
N THR A 71 -33.13 -19.92 -3.62
CA THR A 71 -33.81 -18.63 -3.66
C THR A 71 -33.53 -17.92 -2.33
N THR A 72 -32.60 -16.97 -2.34
CA THR A 72 -32.58 -15.89 -1.36
C THR A 72 -32.93 -14.63 -2.11
N GLU A 73 -34.09 -14.05 -1.78
CA GLU A 73 -34.61 -12.85 -2.39
C GLU A 73 -33.55 -11.73 -2.35
N ARG A 74 -33.18 -11.28 -3.54
CA ARG A 74 -32.32 -10.11 -3.77
C ARG A 74 -33.21 -8.86 -3.71
N PRO A 75 -32.87 -7.83 -2.91
CA PRO A 75 -33.42 -6.51 -3.13
C PRO A 75 -32.96 -6.01 -4.50
N THR A 76 -33.93 -5.64 -5.34
CA THR A 76 -33.71 -4.96 -6.61
C THR A 76 -32.99 -3.64 -6.33
N ILE A 77 -31.72 -3.55 -6.72
CA ILE A 77 -31.04 -2.26 -6.93
C ILE A 77 -30.52 -2.24 -8.37
N THR A 78 -31.01 -1.22 -9.07
CA THR A 78 -30.75 -0.79 -10.42
C THR A 78 -29.26 -0.50 -10.68
N ASN A 79 -28.89 -0.60 -11.96
CA ASN A 79 -27.54 -0.40 -12.49
C ASN A 79 -26.83 0.86 -11.94
N GLY A 80 -25.58 0.71 -11.48
CA GLY A 80 -24.71 1.84 -11.21
C GLY A 80 -23.39 1.50 -10.52
N LYS A 81 -22.30 1.50 -11.30
CA LYS A 81 -20.87 1.71 -10.94
C LYS A 81 -20.23 0.93 -9.77
N GLN A 82 -19.19 0.19 -10.15
CA GLN A 82 -18.14 -0.39 -9.31
C GLN A 82 -17.63 0.59 -8.25
N LYS A 83 -17.58 0.17 -6.98
CA LYS A 83 -16.92 0.91 -5.89
C LYS A 83 -15.57 0.26 -5.58
N THR A 84 -14.51 0.97 -5.93
CA THR A 84 -13.14 0.77 -5.44
C THR A 84 -13.02 1.23 -3.98
N PRO A 85 -11.99 0.77 -3.24
CA PRO A 85 -11.77 1.15 -1.84
C PRO A 85 -11.38 2.63 -1.73
N THR A 86 -12.07 3.37 -0.88
CA THR A 86 -11.79 4.77 -0.57
C THR A 86 -10.55 4.87 0.30
N ILE A 87 -9.43 5.30 -0.28
CA ILE A 87 -8.31 5.90 0.47
C ILE A 87 -8.68 7.38 0.61
N ASN A 88 -8.91 7.84 1.84
CA ASN A 88 -8.97 9.27 2.12
C ASN A 88 -7.55 9.84 1.94
N LEU A 89 -7.27 10.31 0.72
CA LEU A 89 -6.17 11.21 0.46
C LEU A 89 -6.77 12.62 0.36
N ASN A 90 -6.17 13.51 1.13
CA ASN A 90 -6.47 14.91 1.32
C ASN A 90 -6.78 15.55 -0.05
N THR A 91 -8.03 15.95 -0.23
CA THR A 91 -8.58 16.37 -1.52
C THR A 91 -8.26 17.83 -1.77
N GLU A 92 -7.03 18.14 -2.17
CA GLU A 92 -6.68 19.42 -2.81
C GLU A 92 -5.82 19.26 -4.08
N ILE A 93 -5.67 18.04 -4.62
CA ILE A 93 -5.03 17.84 -5.93
C ILE A 93 -5.85 16.86 -6.76
N ILE A 94 -7.03 17.27 -7.21
CA ILE A 94 -7.67 16.68 -8.40
C ILE A 94 -8.28 17.81 -9.22
N GLN A 95 -7.46 18.47 -10.03
CA GLN A 95 -7.90 18.96 -11.34
C GLN A 95 -6.79 18.66 -12.36
N GLU A 96 -7.22 18.00 -13.43
CA GLU A 96 -6.46 17.52 -14.60
C GLU A 96 -5.87 16.11 -14.50
N ILE A 97 -6.49 15.19 -15.24
CA ILE A 97 -5.90 13.92 -15.65
C ILE A 97 -4.64 14.30 -16.45
N PRO A 98 -3.42 13.97 -16.00
CA PRO A 98 -2.22 14.29 -16.76
C PRO A 98 -2.33 13.64 -18.12
N ASN A 99 -2.18 14.44 -19.18
CA ASN A 99 -2.07 13.93 -20.54
C ASN A 99 -1.00 12.82 -20.56
N PRO A 100 -1.23 11.65 -21.19
CA PRO A 100 -0.23 10.59 -21.26
C PRO A 100 1.14 11.05 -21.78
N ASN A 101 1.18 12.11 -22.59
CA ASN A 101 2.41 12.75 -23.03
C ASN A 101 3.15 13.46 -21.87
N GLU A 102 2.45 14.27 -21.06
CA GLU A 102 3.00 14.96 -19.87
C GLU A 102 3.58 13.97 -18.85
N LEU A 103 2.90 12.85 -18.65
CA LEU A 103 3.40 11.81 -17.75
C LEU A 103 4.67 11.15 -18.30
N THR A 104 4.72 10.91 -19.61
CA THR A 104 5.90 10.36 -20.28
C THR A 104 7.08 11.33 -20.20
N ASP A 105 6.83 12.62 -20.41
CA ASP A 105 7.84 13.67 -20.32
C ASP A 105 8.38 13.81 -18.89
N LEU A 106 7.52 13.70 -17.87
CA LEU A 106 7.94 13.64 -16.47
C LEU A 106 8.83 12.44 -16.20
N PHE A 107 8.48 11.25 -16.69
CA PHE A 107 9.33 10.07 -16.53
C PHE A 107 10.66 10.19 -17.26
N GLN A 108 10.69 10.81 -18.43
CA GLN A 108 11.93 11.11 -19.15
C GLN A 108 12.80 12.10 -18.37
N LEU A 109 12.20 13.16 -17.84
CA LEU A 109 12.89 14.14 -17.00
C LEU A 109 13.50 13.48 -15.77
N LEU A 110 12.72 12.67 -15.04
CA LEU A 110 13.21 11.92 -13.87
C LEU A 110 14.35 10.97 -14.24
N LYS A 111 14.29 10.33 -15.41
CA LYS A 111 15.37 9.48 -15.92
C LYS A 111 16.65 10.27 -16.19
N GLN A 112 16.55 11.47 -16.75
CA GLN A 112 17.72 12.35 -16.95
C GLN A 112 18.31 12.82 -15.62
N VAL A 113 17.47 13.25 -14.68
CA VAL A 113 17.91 13.66 -13.33
C VAL A 113 18.62 12.51 -12.62
N LYS A 114 18.08 11.28 -12.71
CA LYS A 114 18.73 10.09 -12.17
C LYS A 114 20.12 9.88 -12.78
N LYS A 115 20.26 10.01 -14.10
CA LYS A 115 21.54 9.85 -14.80
C LYS A 115 22.59 10.86 -14.33
N ILE A 116 22.19 12.10 -14.03
CA ILE A 116 23.07 13.13 -13.48
C ILE A 116 23.45 12.78 -12.03
N MET A 117 22.47 12.44 -11.20
CA MET A 117 22.71 12.08 -9.79
C MET A 117 23.61 10.86 -9.63
N ASP A 118 23.49 9.85 -10.50
CA ASP A 118 24.31 8.64 -10.48
C ASP A 118 25.79 8.95 -10.81
N ARG A 119 26.10 10.10 -11.42
CA ARG A 119 27.47 10.55 -11.69
C ARG A 119 28.14 11.23 -10.48
N ILE A 120 27.37 11.68 -9.49
CA ILE A 120 27.92 12.37 -8.32
C ILE A 120 28.26 11.33 -7.25
N PRO A 121 29.55 11.07 -6.96
CA PRO A 121 29.93 10.18 -5.88
C PRO A 121 29.48 10.77 -4.53
N ASN A 122 29.07 9.91 -3.60
CA ASN A 122 28.68 10.30 -2.24
C ASN A 122 27.60 11.42 -2.18
N ILE A 123 26.65 11.43 -3.11
CA ILE A 123 25.58 12.44 -3.21
C ILE A 123 24.87 12.73 -1.88
N LYS A 124 24.70 11.73 -1.00
CA LYS A 124 24.10 11.92 0.33
C LYS A 124 24.89 12.88 1.23
N GLU A 125 26.22 12.80 1.19
CA GLU A 125 27.09 13.69 1.96
C GLU A 125 27.12 15.09 1.37
N VAL A 126 27.13 15.19 0.04
CA VAL A 126 27.05 16.45 -0.71
C VAL A 126 25.75 17.19 -0.36
N LEU A 127 24.60 16.49 -0.38
CA LEU A 127 23.31 17.05 0.02
C LEU A 127 23.31 17.51 1.48
N LYS A 128 23.89 16.73 2.40
CA LYS A 128 24.03 17.14 3.80
C LYS A 128 24.90 18.39 3.95
N LYS A 129 25.98 18.52 3.18
CA LYS A 129 26.82 19.75 3.17
C LYS A 129 26.03 20.95 2.64
N ILE A 130 25.24 20.77 1.58
CA ILE A 130 24.39 21.82 1.00
C ILE A 130 23.31 22.27 1.99
N GLU A 131 22.67 21.34 2.69
CA GLU A 131 21.63 21.63 3.69
C GLU A 131 22.16 22.48 4.85
N ASN A 132 23.37 22.18 5.31
CA ASN A 132 24.03 22.92 6.40
C ASN A 132 24.67 24.25 5.97
N THR A 133 24.74 24.52 4.67
CA THR A 133 25.36 25.73 4.13
C THR A 133 24.32 26.84 3.98
N LYS A 134 24.58 28.04 4.50
CA LYS A 134 23.62 29.16 4.42
C LYS A 134 23.67 29.92 3.09
N SER A 135 24.87 30.10 2.52
CA SER A 135 25.08 30.88 1.30
C SER A 135 24.70 30.10 0.05
N VAL A 136 23.84 30.69 -0.79
CA VAL A 136 23.41 30.11 -2.08
C VAL A 136 24.60 29.88 -3.02
N THR A 137 25.54 30.84 -3.07
CA THR A 137 26.75 30.73 -3.89
C THR A 137 27.62 29.56 -3.44
N MET A 138 27.74 29.35 -2.13
CA MET A 138 28.52 28.25 -1.58
C MET A 138 27.85 26.89 -1.85
N LYS A 139 26.51 26.83 -1.82
CA LYS A 139 25.76 25.63 -2.25
C LYS A 139 26.06 25.29 -3.73
N LEU A 140 26.10 26.31 -4.59
CA LEU A 140 26.41 26.14 -6.01
C LEU A 140 27.85 25.61 -6.21
N PHE A 141 28.80 26.14 -5.43
CA PHE A 141 30.19 25.69 -5.46
C PHE A 141 30.34 24.23 -5.01
N ILE A 142 29.69 23.85 -3.91
CA ILE A 142 29.69 22.47 -3.41
C ILE A 142 29.12 21.50 -4.45
N LEU A 143 28.06 21.89 -5.17
CA LEU A 143 27.50 21.09 -6.25
C LEU A 143 28.46 20.97 -7.44
N ALA A 144 29.09 22.08 -7.85
CA ALA A 144 30.04 22.10 -8.96
C ALA A 144 31.29 21.25 -8.68
N GLU A 145 31.80 21.28 -7.46
CA GLU A 145 32.94 20.45 -7.02
C GLU A 145 32.60 18.96 -6.99
N ALA A 146 31.34 18.62 -6.67
CA ALA A 146 30.89 17.24 -6.57
C ALA A 146 30.62 16.58 -7.95
N LEU A 147 30.53 17.37 -9.01
CA LEU A 147 30.40 16.84 -10.37
C LEU A 147 31.74 16.23 -10.82
N PRO A 148 31.73 15.06 -11.47
CA PRO A 148 32.94 14.50 -12.04
C PRO A 148 33.49 15.48 -13.09
N GLN A 149 34.77 15.78 -12.99
CA GLN A 149 35.51 16.51 -14.01
C GLN A 149 35.83 15.49 -15.11
N ASP A 150 35.25 15.68 -16.30
CA ASP A 150 35.59 14.89 -17.50
C ASP A 150 37.03 15.18 -17.95
#